data_AF-A0A7J3NZ35-F1
#
_entry.id   AF-A0A7J3NZ35-F1
#
_cell.length_a   1.000
_cell.length_b   1.000
_cell.length_c   1.000
_cell.angle_alpha   90.00
_cell.angle_beta   90.00
_cell.angle_gamma   90.00
#
_symmetry.space_group_name_H-M   'P 1'
#
loop_
_entity.id
_entity.type
_entity.pdbx_description
1 polymer ?
#
loop_
_entity_poly.entity_id
_entity_poly.type
_entity_poly.pdbx_seq_one_letter_code
_entity_poly.pdbx_strand_id
1 'polypeptide(L)'
;MMALALGPGMGTLTLGRLAHFGRKAISLTFRPFLKNSSAGERMGKKVMILDYGMGNLRSVFNAVKEVGGEPLLVTSPDQLEGGKGLIIPGVGAFGKGMERLAPFEGVIREMAGEGLPLLGICLGMQVMFEGSEEAEGKKGLGLLKGRVEKIPTKERLPHMGWNYVEKIRDSPLLRGLEGGYAYFVHSYHPVPSEEEEV
;
A
#
# COMPACT_ATOMS: atom_id res chain seq x y z
N MET A 1 5.14 6.49 1.44
CA MET A 1 6.24 5.69 0.85
C MET A 1 6.51 4.57 1.85
N MET A 2 6.41 3.28 1.56
CA MET A 2 5.47 2.53 0.71
C MET A 2 5.17 1.24 1.50
N ALA A 3 3.92 0.98 1.84
CA ALA A 3 3.47 -0.22 2.54
C ALA A 3 2.22 -0.70 1.80
N LEU A 4 2.20 -1.97 1.37
CA LEU A 4 1.17 -2.59 0.54
C LEU A 4 0.28 -3.49 1.41
N ALA A 5 -1.05 -3.37 1.31
CA ALA A 5 -1.99 -4.42 1.71
C ALA A 5 -2.97 -4.71 0.57
N LEU A 6 -3.42 -5.96 0.46
CA LEU A 6 -4.37 -6.44 -0.53
C LEU A 6 -5.55 -7.15 0.15
N GLY A 7 -6.75 -6.94 -0.40
CA GLY A 7 -8.00 -7.61 0.03
C GLY A 7 -7.97 -9.14 -0.15
N PRO A 8 -8.93 -9.85 0.48
CA PRO A 8 -8.84 -11.29 0.70
C PRO A 8 -9.04 -12.09 -0.60
N GLY A 9 -8.16 -13.08 -0.82
CA GLY A 9 -8.35 -14.06 -1.88
C GLY A 9 -7.11 -14.80 -2.37
N MET A 10 -6.16 -15.22 -1.51
CA MET A 10 -5.13 -16.22 -1.85
C MET A 10 -4.24 -16.64 -0.65
N GLY A 11 -4.43 -17.87 -0.15
CA GLY A 11 -3.41 -18.80 0.37
C GLY A 11 -2.51 -18.43 1.58
N THR A 12 -2.56 -19.30 2.60
CA THR A 12 -1.93 -19.29 3.95
C THR A 12 -0.42 -19.61 3.99
N LEU A 13 0.34 -19.12 5.02
CA LEU A 13 1.33 -19.87 5.87
C LEU A 13 2.35 -19.00 6.69
N THR A 14 2.18 -19.01 8.03
CA THR A 14 3.10 -19.27 9.18
C THR A 14 4.59 -18.84 9.22
N LEU A 15 4.95 -18.13 10.31
CA LEU A 15 6.24 -17.46 10.61
C LEU A 15 7.33 -18.33 11.27
N GLY A 16 8.60 -18.15 10.86
CA GLY A 16 9.80 -18.71 11.49
C GLY A 16 10.87 -17.66 11.85
N ARG A 17 11.13 -17.53 13.16
CA ARG A 17 12.24 -16.88 13.92
C ARG A 17 13.24 -15.94 13.24
N LEU A 18 13.40 -14.76 13.87
CA LEU A 18 14.54 -13.84 13.78
C LEU A 18 15.90 -14.51 14.05
N ALA A 19 16.90 -14.16 13.23
CA ALA A 19 18.32 -14.34 13.55
C ALA A 19 19.15 -13.09 13.19
N HIS A 20 20.29 -12.99 13.87
CA HIS A 20 21.05 -11.80 14.22
C HIS A 20 22.12 -11.38 13.18
N PHE A 21 22.36 -10.07 13.09
CA PHE A 21 23.59 -9.32 12.74
C PHE A 21 24.76 -9.98 11.96
N GLY A 22 25.19 -9.31 10.87
CA GLY A 22 26.52 -9.48 10.30
C GLY A 22 26.82 -8.50 9.14
N ARG A 23 27.73 -7.54 9.37
CA ARG A 23 28.18 -6.53 8.38
C ARG A 23 28.98 -7.17 7.23
N LYS A 24 28.68 -6.83 5.97
CA LYS A 24 29.68 -6.70 4.89
C LYS A 24 29.22 -5.65 3.86
N ALA A 25 30.13 -4.75 3.50
CA ALA A 25 29.96 -3.83 2.38
C ALA A 25 30.01 -4.61 1.05
N ILE A 26 29.07 -4.36 0.15
CA ILE A 26 29.07 -4.89 -1.21
C ILE A 26 28.85 -3.70 -2.16
N SER A 27 29.84 -3.45 -3.00
CA SER A 27 29.75 -2.54 -4.15
C SER A 27 28.86 -3.20 -5.21
N LEU A 28 27.82 -2.51 -5.69
CA LEU A 28 26.97 -2.98 -6.77
C LEU A 28 26.89 -1.91 -7.86
N THR A 29 27.55 -2.20 -8.97
CA THR A 29 27.47 -1.45 -10.22
C THR A 29 26.08 -1.65 -10.83
N PHE A 30 25.34 -0.56 -11.03
CA PHE A 30 24.03 -0.56 -11.70
C PHE A 30 24.21 -0.86 -13.19
N ARG A 31 23.70 -2.00 -13.67
CA ARG A 31 23.45 -2.23 -15.10
C ARG A 31 21.99 -1.92 -15.41
N PRO A 32 21.68 -1.05 -16.38
CA PRO A 32 20.30 -0.74 -16.74
C PRO A 32 19.67 -1.95 -17.44
N PHE A 33 18.64 -2.51 -16.82
CA PHE A 33 17.81 -3.55 -17.41
C PHE A 33 16.77 -2.90 -18.33
N LEU A 34 17.03 -2.92 -19.65
CA LEU A 34 16.06 -2.48 -20.65
C LEU A 34 15.57 -3.66 -21.50
N LYS A 35 14.23 -3.76 -21.53
CA LYS A 35 13.34 -4.26 -22.58
C LYS A 35 13.31 -5.77 -22.86
N ASN A 36 12.17 -6.37 -22.52
CA ASN A 36 11.40 -7.14 -23.51
C ASN A 36 9.94 -7.34 -23.06
N SER A 37 9.00 -6.70 -23.76
CA SER A 37 7.64 -7.22 -23.94
C SER A 37 6.89 -6.40 -25.01
N SER A 38 6.24 -7.18 -25.88
CA SER A 38 5.68 -6.90 -27.20
C SER A 38 4.67 -5.75 -27.26
N ALA A 39 4.71 -5.03 -28.39
CA ALA A 39 3.97 -3.80 -28.70
C ALA A 39 2.45 -3.98 -28.98
N GLY A 40 1.80 -5.00 -28.41
CA GLY A 40 0.39 -5.34 -28.68
C GLY A 40 -0.62 -4.98 -27.58
N GLU A 41 -0.17 -4.65 -26.36
CA GLU A 41 -1.05 -4.42 -25.20
C GLU A 41 -0.66 -3.14 -24.43
N ARG A 42 -0.35 -2.06 -25.17
CA ARG A 42 0.01 -0.74 -24.61
C ARG A 42 -1.09 0.28 -24.85
N MET A 43 -2.32 -0.05 -24.48
CA MET A 43 -3.29 0.97 -24.11
C MET A 43 -3.11 1.16 -22.61
N GLY A 44 -2.61 2.31 -22.17
CA GLY A 44 -2.19 2.52 -20.80
C GLY A 44 -3.35 2.20 -19.87
N LYS A 45 -3.14 1.29 -18.91
CA LYS A 45 -4.21 0.94 -17.97
C LYS A 45 -4.51 2.19 -17.14
N LYS A 46 -5.74 2.69 -17.21
CA LYS A 46 -6.21 3.80 -16.37
C LYS A 46 -6.14 3.39 -14.89
N VAL A 47 -5.34 4.10 -14.11
CA VAL A 47 -5.17 3.88 -12.67
C VAL A 47 -5.70 5.10 -11.94
N MET A 48 -6.73 4.92 -11.13
CA MET A 48 -7.29 6.00 -10.33
C MET A 48 -6.40 6.24 -9.12
N ILE A 49 -6.18 7.51 -8.78
CA ILE A 49 -5.43 7.95 -7.60
C ILE A 49 -6.36 8.88 -6.83
N LEU A 50 -6.73 8.45 -5.63
CA LEU A 50 -7.64 9.20 -4.79
C LEU A 50 -6.96 10.45 -4.21
N ASP A 51 -7.50 11.62 -4.53
CA ASP A 51 -7.19 12.88 -3.87
C ASP A 51 -8.31 13.24 -2.90
N TYR A 52 -8.19 12.73 -1.68
CA TYR A 52 -8.99 13.14 -0.53
C TYR A 52 -8.23 14.16 0.32
N GLY A 53 -7.28 14.90 -0.28
CA GLY A 53 -6.44 15.89 0.38
C GLY A 53 -5.34 15.31 1.27
N MET A 54 -5.12 13.99 1.25
CA MET A 54 -4.09 13.32 2.04
C MET A 54 -3.14 12.58 1.09
N GLY A 55 -1.84 12.78 1.25
CA GLY A 55 -0.82 12.04 0.51
C GLY A 55 0.08 12.88 -0.39
N ASN A 56 1.12 12.22 -0.91
CA ASN A 56 2.07 12.81 -1.85
C ASN A 56 1.66 12.47 -3.29
N LEU A 57 0.61 13.14 -3.78
CA LEU A 57 -0.03 12.85 -5.06
C LEU A 57 0.94 12.97 -6.23
N ARG A 58 1.82 13.99 -6.22
CA ARG A 58 2.81 14.19 -7.28
C ARG A 58 3.71 12.98 -7.46
N SER A 59 4.21 12.40 -6.37
CA SER A 59 5.12 11.26 -6.45
C SER A 59 4.40 9.99 -6.92
N VAL A 60 3.18 9.76 -6.43
CA VAL A 60 2.36 8.60 -6.86
C VAL A 60 1.96 8.74 -8.33
N PHE A 61 1.50 9.91 -8.75
CA PHE A 61 1.14 10.22 -10.12
C PHE A 61 2.32 9.97 -11.08
N ASN A 62 3.50 10.49 -10.73
CA ASN A 62 4.71 10.28 -11.53
C ASN A 62 5.14 8.81 -11.56
N ALA A 63 5.04 8.09 -10.44
CA ALA A 63 5.37 6.66 -10.39
C ALA A 63 4.46 5.84 -11.31
N VAL A 64 3.15 6.13 -11.36
CA VAL A 64 2.22 5.47 -12.28
C VAL A 64 2.60 5.74 -13.75
N LYS A 65 2.95 7.00 -14.10
CA LYS A 65 3.41 7.32 -15.45
C LYS A 65 4.69 6.58 -15.82
N GLU A 66 5.65 6.55 -14.91
CA GLU A 66 6.96 5.94 -15.12
C GLU A 66 6.86 4.45 -15.44
N VAL A 67 5.93 3.75 -14.78
CA VAL A 67 5.67 2.32 -15.05
C VAL A 67 4.73 2.07 -16.24
N GLY A 68 4.37 3.11 -16.99
CA GLY A 68 3.56 3.02 -18.22
C GLY A 68 2.03 3.00 -18.00
N GLY A 69 1.56 3.36 -16.81
CA GLY A 69 0.13 3.53 -16.53
C GLY A 69 -0.40 4.92 -16.93
N GLU A 70 -1.73 5.03 -16.99
CA GLU A 70 -2.45 6.30 -17.21
C GLU A 70 -3.07 6.76 -15.89
N PRO A 71 -2.39 7.63 -15.10
CA PRO A 71 -2.94 8.08 -13.83
C PRO A 71 -4.10 9.04 -14.03
N LEU A 72 -5.18 8.82 -13.27
CA LEU A 72 -6.32 9.71 -13.15
C LEU A 72 -6.45 10.16 -11.71
N LEU A 73 -6.37 11.46 -11.44
CA LEU A 73 -6.69 12.00 -10.12
C LEU A 73 -8.21 12.03 -9.94
N VAL A 74 -8.67 11.50 -8.82
CA VAL A 74 -10.09 11.43 -8.45
C VAL A 74 -10.30 12.27 -7.20
N THR A 75 -11.09 13.34 -7.31
CA THR A 75 -11.37 14.29 -6.22
C THR A 75 -12.81 14.21 -5.70
N SER A 76 -13.67 13.44 -6.36
CA SER A 76 -15.06 13.25 -5.96
C SER A 76 -15.54 11.82 -6.23
N PRO A 77 -16.51 11.29 -5.45
CA PRO A 77 -16.96 9.90 -5.57
C PRO A 77 -17.48 9.51 -6.96
N ASP A 78 -18.10 10.45 -7.68
CA ASP A 78 -18.63 10.26 -9.04
C ASP A 78 -17.55 10.05 -10.11
N GLN A 79 -16.28 10.33 -9.79
CA GLN A 79 -15.15 10.10 -10.70
C GLN A 79 -14.54 8.71 -10.55
N LEU A 80 -15.01 7.89 -9.60
CA LEU A 80 -14.51 6.54 -9.34
C LEU A 80 -15.08 5.48 -10.29
N GLU A 81 -15.02 5.76 -11.59
CA GLU A 81 -15.56 4.88 -12.63
C GLU A 81 -14.54 4.55 -13.73
N GLY A 82 -14.65 3.35 -14.31
CA GLY A 82 -13.91 2.96 -15.53
C GLY A 82 -12.40 2.74 -15.38
N GLY A 83 -11.85 2.87 -14.18
CA GLY A 83 -10.46 2.54 -13.88
C GLY A 83 -10.20 1.03 -13.78
N LYS A 84 -8.93 0.62 -13.92
CA LYS A 84 -8.48 -0.78 -13.74
C LYS A 84 -7.95 -1.09 -12.33
N GLY A 85 -7.90 -0.07 -11.48
CA GLY A 85 -7.50 -0.16 -10.08
C GLY A 85 -7.50 1.22 -9.44
N LEU A 86 -7.52 1.24 -8.11
CA LEU A 86 -7.55 2.45 -7.30
C LEU A 86 -6.37 2.48 -6.32
N ILE A 87 -5.59 3.55 -6.36
CA ILE A 87 -4.55 3.85 -5.37
C ILE A 87 -5.14 4.81 -4.33
N ILE A 88 -5.04 4.42 -3.07
CA ILE A 88 -5.39 5.26 -1.92
C ILE A 88 -4.06 5.67 -1.25
N PRO A 89 -3.51 6.85 -1.58
CA PRO A 89 -2.31 7.36 -0.92
C PRO A 89 -2.66 8.06 0.39
N GLY A 90 -1.81 8.02 1.40
CA GLY A 90 -2.07 8.82 2.60
C GLY A 90 -0.83 9.14 3.42
N VAL A 91 -0.86 10.29 4.10
CA VAL A 91 0.10 10.69 5.14
C VAL A 91 -0.64 11.39 6.29
N GLY A 92 -0.05 11.41 7.48
CA GLY A 92 -0.66 12.02 8.67
C GLY A 92 -1.45 11.01 9.52
N ALA A 93 -2.37 11.52 10.33
CA ALA A 93 -3.08 10.74 11.34
C ALA A 93 -4.31 10.00 10.78
N PHE A 94 -4.57 8.81 11.31
CA PHE A 94 -5.68 7.92 10.97
C PHE A 94 -7.04 8.60 11.05
N GLY A 95 -7.33 9.25 12.18
CA GLY A 95 -8.63 9.90 12.41
C GLY A 95 -8.96 10.95 11.34
N LYS A 96 -8.00 11.84 11.04
CA LYS A 96 -8.11 12.86 9.99
C LYS A 96 -8.19 12.24 8.60
N GLY A 97 -7.46 11.14 8.38
CA GLY A 97 -7.55 10.35 7.15
C GLY A 97 -8.98 9.87 6.90
N MET A 98 -9.58 9.23 7.90
CA MET A 98 -10.96 8.74 7.81
C MET A 98 -11.99 9.86 7.69
N GLU A 99 -11.81 11.00 8.37
CA GLU A 99 -12.70 12.17 8.18
C GLU A 99 -12.73 12.67 6.74
N ARG A 100 -11.57 12.74 6.09
CA ARG A 100 -11.48 13.17 4.69
C ARG A 100 -11.92 12.10 3.70
N LEU A 101 -11.79 10.83 4.08
CA LEU A 101 -12.19 9.69 3.26
C LEU A 101 -13.70 9.40 3.33
N ALA A 102 -14.39 9.91 4.35
CA ALA A 102 -15.82 9.68 4.60
C ALA A 102 -16.72 9.76 3.36
N PRO A 103 -16.59 10.74 2.44
CA PRO A 103 -17.42 10.80 1.24
C PRO A 103 -17.22 9.65 0.26
N PHE A 104 -16.08 8.96 0.32
CA PHE A 104 -15.69 7.90 -0.61
C PHE A 104 -15.87 6.49 -0.03
N GLU A 105 -16.17 6.34 1.27
CA GLU A 105 -16.18 5.02 1.92
C GLU A 105 -17.14 4.04 1.27
N GLY A 106 -18.35 4.48 0.93
CA GLY A 106 -19.38 3.63 0.31
C GLY A 106 -18.93 3.08 -1.04
N VAL A 107 -18.52 3.97 -1.95
CA VAL A 107 -18.08 3.59 -3.29
C VAL A 107 -16.78 2.77 -3.27
N ILE A 108 -15.84 3.06 -2.36
CA ILE A 108 -14.62 2.24 -2.22
C ILE A 108 -14.96 0.81 -1.77
N ARG A 109 -15.89 0.66 -0.82
CA ARG A 109 -16.35 -0.68 -0.37
C ARG A 109 -17.07 -1.43 -1.48
N GLU A 110 -17.90 -0.74 -2.26
CA GLU A 110 -18.58 -1.30 -3.43
C GLU A 110 -17.57 -1.80 -4.46
N MET A 111 -16.63 -0.95 -4.90
CA MET A 111 -15.57 -1.31 -5.85
C MET A 111 -14.71 -2.49 -5.35
N ALA A 112 -14.40 -2.51 -4.05
CA ALA A 112 -13.69 -3.64 -3.45
C ALA A 112 -14.51 -4.94 -3.54
N GLY A 113 -15.80 -4.87 -3.25
CA GLY A 113 -16.73 -6.00 -3.36
C GLY A 113 -16.91 -6.51 -4.80
N GLU A 114 -16.78 -5.63 -5.79
CA GLU A 114 -16.77 -5.97 -7.22
C GLU A 114 -15.42 -6.53 -7.71
N GLY A 115 -14.42 -6.61 -6.82
CA GLY A 115 -13.10 -7.15 -7.13
C GLY A 115 -12.16 -6.16 -7.82
N LEU A 116 -12.42 -4.86 -7.77
CA LEU A 116 -11.48 -3.86 -8.26
C LEU A 116 -10.20 -3.90 -7.41
N PRO A 117 -9.00 -4.01 -8.03
CA PRO A 117 -7.75 -3.98 -7.29
C PRO A 117 -7.54 -2.63 -6.58
N LEU A 118 -7.30 -2.70 -5.27
CA LEU A 118 -6.98 -1.55 -4.43
C LEU A 118 -5.51 -1.60 -3.98
N LEU A 119 -4.87 -0.42 -3.92
CA LEU A 119 -3.52 -0.26 -3.41
C LEU A 119 -3.48 0.89 -2.39
N GLY A 120 -3.40 0.55 -1.12
CA GLY A 120 -3.17 1.52 -0.05
C GLY A 120 -1.68 1.84 0.07
N ILE A 121 -1.32 3.12 0.25
CA ILE A 121 0.08 3.53 0.48
C ILE A 121 0.19 4.28 1.81
N CYS A 122 1.00 3.74 2.74
CA CYS A 122 1.25 4.33 4.06
C CYS A 122 -0.05 4.45 4.87
N LEU A 123 -0.54 5.67 5.17
CA LEU A 123 -1.83 5.82 5.84
C LEU A 123 -2.97 5.23 4.98
N GLY A 124 -2.85 5.27 3.66
CA GLY A 124 -3.82 4.66 2.76
C GLY A 124 -3.94 3.13 2.90
N MET A 125 -2.87 2.45 3.35
CA MET A 125 -2.93 1.03 3.73
C MET A 125 -3.61 0.87 5.08
N GLN A 126 -3.27 1.72 6.05
CA GLN A 126 -3.81 1.67 7.40
C GLN A 126 -5.34 1.84 7.41
N VAL A 127 -5.88 2.81 6.66
CA VAL A 127 -7.34 3.04 6.59
C VAL A 127 -8.14 1.88 6.01
N MET A 128 -7.50 0.91 5.35
CA MET A 128 -8.18 -0.30 4.85
C MET A 128 -8.58 -1.27 5.97
N PHE A 129 -7.93 -1.19 7.13
CA PHE A 129 -8.21 -2.02 8.31
C PHE A 129 -9.46 -1.55 9.07
N GLU A 130 -9.87 -2.28 10.11
CA GLU A 130 -11.09 -1.98 10.87
C GLU A 130 -10.96 -0.74 11.76
N GLY A 131 -9.74 -0.39 12.17
CA GLY A 131 -9.46 0.79 13.00
C GLY A 131 -7.99 0.91 13.39
N SER A 132 -7.67 1.93 14.20
CA SER A 132 -6.30 2.18 14.68
C SER A 132 -6.28 2.63 16.15
N GLU A 133 -5.22 2.24 16.87
CA GLU A 133 -4.88 2.80 18.19
C GLU A 133 -4.55 4.29 18.15
N GLU A 134 -4.17 4.84 16.99
CA GLU A 134 -3.92 6.29 16.85
C GLU A 134 -5.21 7.11 17.03
N ALA A 135 -6.36 6.51 16.73
CA ALA A 135 -7.66 7.16 16.78
C ALA A 135 -8.71 6.20 17.35
N GLU A 136 -8.63 5.93 18.65
CA GLU A 136 -9.55 5.04 19.35
C GLU A 136 -11.03 5.39 19.07
N GLY A 137 -11.82 4.36 18.80
CA GLY A 137 -13.23 4.48 18.43
C GLY A 137 -13.51 4.89 16.97
N LYS A 138 -12.50 5.33 16.20
CA LYS A 138 -12.68 5.62 14.76
C LYS A 138 -12.56 4.33 13.95
N LYS A 139 -13.62 4.01 13.21
CA LYS A 139 -13.63 2.88 12.27
C LYS A 139 -12.88 3.24 10.99
N GLY A 140 -12.15 2.28 10.44
CA GLY A 140 -11.60 2.34 9.09
C GLY A 140 -12.56 1.77 8.05
N LEU A 141 -12.05 1.54 6.84
CA LEU A 141 -12.81 0.92 5.76
C LEU A 141 -13.11 -0.55 6.03
N GLY A 142 -12.41 -1.24 6.94
CA GLY A 142 -12.70 -2.64 7.28
C GLY A 142 -12.77 -3.57 6.06
N LEU A 143 -11.93 -3.32 5.06
CA LEU A 143 -11.71 -4.20 3.90
C LEU A 143 -10.74 -5.34 4.25
N LEU A 144 -9.93 -5.11 5.29
CA LEU A 144 -8.99 -6.04 5.90
C LEU A 144 -9.34 -6.12 7.39
N LYS A 145 -9.32 -7.31 7.96
CA LYS A 145 -9.59 -7.50 9.38
C LYS A 145 -8.34 -7.24 10.21
N GLY A 146 -8.55 -6.87 11.46
CA GLY A 146 -7.48 -6.48 12.37
C GLY A 146 -7.33 -4.97 12.47
N ARG A 147 -6.30 -4.54 13.18
CA ARG A 147 -6.14 -3.14 13.60
C ARG A 147 -4.75 -2.61 13.31
N VAL A 148 -4.66 -1.29 13.28
CA VAL A 148 -3.39 -0.56 13.14
C VAL A 148 -2.90 -0.17 14.52
N GLU A 149 -1.84 -0.83 14.97
CA GLU A 149 -1.28 -0.71 16.31
C GLU A 149 0.00 0.11 16.31
N LYS A 150 0.35 0.70 17.45
CA LYS A 150 1.62 1.38 17.62
C LYS A 150 2.74 0.34 17.61
N ILE A 151 3.83 0.61 16.89
CA ILE A 151 4.97 -0.31 16.82
C ILE A 151 5.49 -0.61 18.23
N PRO A 152 5.50 -1.88 18.68
CA PRO A 152 5.96 -2.25 20.00
C PRO A 152 7.50 -2.25 20.03
N THR A 153 8.09 -1.10 20.37
CA THR A 153 9.55 -0.92 20.39
C THR A 153 10.03 -0.03 21.53
N LYS A 154 11.28 -0.25 21.95
CA LYS A 154 12.03 0.64 22.84
C LYS A 154 12.81 1.71 22.06
N GLU A 155 12.91 1.56 20.74
CA GLU A 155 13.60 2.49 19.86
C GLU A 155 12.78 3.77 19.62
N ARG A 156 13.44 4.80 19.09
CA ARG A 156 12.78 6.07 18.78
C ARG A 156 11.78 5.90 17.63
N LEU A 157 10.55 6.34 17.85
CA LEU A 157 9.53 6.49 16.79
C LEU A 157 9.52 7.92 16.20
N PRO A 158 9.12 8.07 14.93
CA PRO A 158 8.69 7.02 13.99
C PRO A 158 9.84 6.12 13.51
N HIS A 159 9.52 4.89 13.10
CA HIS A 159 10.42 4.09 12.28
C HIS A 159 10.67 4.85 10.98
N MET A 160 11.90 5.32 10.78
CA MET A 160 12.30 6.18 9.67
C MET A 160 13.59 5.66 9.03
N GLY A 161 13.52 5.27 7.76
CA GLY A 161 14.71 4.84 7.02
C GLY A 161 14.43 3.77 5.97
N TRP A 162 15.51 3.33 5.32
CA TRP A 162 15.48 2.20 4.41
C TRP A 162 15.54 0.91 5.21
N ASN A 163 14.56 0.04 5.03
CA ASN A 163 14.52 -1.27 5.66
C ASN A 163 14.27 -2.35 4.59
N TYR A 164 14.77 -3.54 4.85
CA TYR A 164 14.61 -4.67 3.93
C TYR A 164 13.18 -5.21 4.05
N VAL A 165 12.56 -5.44 2.91
CA VAL A 165 11.27 -6.08 2.75
C VAL A 165 11.53 -7.43 2.13
N GLU A 166 11.22 -8.47 2.89
CA GLU A 166 11.26 -9.84 2.43
C GLU A 166 9.96 -10.18 1.71
N LYS A 167 10.07 -10.83 0.56
CA LYS A 167 8.93 -11.41 -0.11
C LYS A 167 8.62 -12.75 0.56
N ILE A 168 7.54 -12.78 1.33
CA ILE A 168 7.10 -13.99 2.03
C ILE A 168 6.12 -14.84 1.23
N ARG A 169 5.48 -14.27 0.19
CA ARG A 169 4.51 -14.94 -0.68
C ARG A 169 4.54 -14.40 -2.10
N ASP A 170 4.09 -15.21 -3.06
CA ASP A 170 3.84 -14.74 -4.41
C ASP A 170 2.57 -13.90 -4.49
N SER A 171 2.64 -12.82 -5.26
CA SER A 171 1.50 -11.95 -5.56
C SER A 171 1.67 -11.38 -6.96
N PRO A 172 0.58 -11.15 -7.71
CA PRO A 172 0.66 -10.42 -8.99
C PRO A 172 1.42 -9.09 -8.89
N LEU A 173 1.34 -8.39 -7.75
CA LEU A 173 2.05 -7.13 -7.52
C LEU A 173 3.57 -7.30 -7.29
N LEU A 174 4.00 -8.48 -6.83
CA LEU A 174 5.39 -8.78 -6.51
C LEU A 174 6.07 -9.62 -7.60
N ARG A 175 5.44 -9.77 -8.77
CA ARG A 175 5.98 -10.57 -9.88
C ARG A 175 7.32 -10.01 -10.34
N GLY A 176 8.35 -10.86 -10.36
CA GLY A 176 9.71 -10.48 -10.75
C GLY A 176 10.50 -9.76 -9.64
N LEU A 177 9.96 -9.69 -8.42
CA LEU A 177 10.66 -9.21 -7.23
C LEU A 177 10.95 -10.39 -6.30
N GLU A 178 12.13 -10.38 -5.67
CA GLU A 178 12.58 -11.38 -4.68
C GLU A 178 12.65 -10.82 -3.25
N GLY A 179 12.33 -9.53 -3.08
CA GLY A 179 12.62 -8.75 -1.88
C GLY A 179 13.55 -7.58 -2.20
N GLY A 180 13.68 -6.62 -1.28
CA GLY A 180 14.48 -5.43 -1.52
C GLY A 180 14.32 -4.37 -0.44
N TYR A 181 14.91 -3.20 -0.64
CA TYR A 181 14.80 -2.11 0.31
C TYR A 181 13.65 -1.17 -0.04
N ALA A 182 12.85 -0.81 0.97
CA ALA A 182 11.85 0.24 0.88
C ALA A 182 12.10 1.29 1.96
N TYR A 183 11.67 2.52 1.68
CA TYR A 183 11.76 3.62 2.64
C TYR A 183 10.48 3.69 3.48
N PHE A 184 10.65 3.71 4.79
CA PHE A 184 9.58 3.72 5.78
C PHE A 184 9.59 5.02 6.59
N VAL A 185 8.40 5.54 6.90
CA VAL A 185 8.19 6.62 7.88
C VAL A 185 6.84 6.42 8.57
N HIS A 186 6.81 5.72 9.71
CA HIS A 186 5.57 5.44 10.43
C HIS A 186 5.80 5.09 11.90
N SER A 187 4.83 5.42 12.76
CA SER A 187 4.81 5.02 14.18
C SER A 187 3.84 3.88 14.46
N TYR A 188 2.94 3.61 13.52
CA TYR A 188 1.90 2.60 13.61
C TYR A 188 2.04 1.61 12.45
N HIS A 189 1.66 0.35 12.66
CA HIS A 189 1.68 -0.68 11.63
C HIS A 189 0.38 -1.51 11.68
N PRO A 190 -0.05 -2.05 10.54
CA PRO A 190 -1.15 -3.01 10.54
C PRO A 190 -0.78 -4.31 11.25
N VAL A 191 -1.74 -4.83 12.00
CA VAL A 191 -1.75 -6.12 12.69
C VAL A 191 -3.02 -6.84 12.24
N PRO A 192 -2.92 -7.67 11.18
CA PRO A 192 -4.04 -8.45 10.67
C PRO A 192 -4.50 -9.47 11.70
N SER A 193 -5.80 -9.71 11.80
CA SER A 193 -6.32 -10.79 12.65
C SER A 193 -6.25 -12.15 11.97
N GLU A 194 -6.15 -12.18 10.63
CA GLU A 194 -6.04 -13.40 9.83
C GLU A 194 -4.69 -13.34 9.07
N GLU A 195 -3.89 -14.41 9.13
CA GLU A 195 -2.58 -14.48 8.44
C GLU A 195 -2.71 -14.33 6.90
N GLU A 196 -3.88 -14.64 6.35
CA GLU A 196 -4.16 -14.70 4.91
C GLU A 196 -4.38 -13.32 4.28
N GLU A 197 -4.58 -12.26 5.08
CA GLU A 197 -5.03 -10.94 4.62
C GLU A 197 -3.89 -9.93 4.30
N VAL A 198 -2.61 -10.31 4.45
CA VAL A 198 -1.44 -9.43 4.11
C VAL A 198 -0.41 -10.13 3.24
#